data_AF-A0A950ZJT4-F1
#
_entry.id   AF-A0A950ZJT4-F1
#
_cell.length_a   1.000
_cell.length_b   1.000
_cell.length_c   1.000
_cell.angle_alpha   90.00
_cell.angle_beta   90.00
_cell.angle_gamma   90.00
#
_symmetry.space_group_name_H-M   'P 1'
#
loop_
_entity.id
_entity.type
_entity.pdbx_description
1 polymer ?
#
loop_
_entity_poly.entity_id
_entity_poly.type
_entity_poly.pdbx_seq_one_letter_code
_entity_poly.pdbx_strand_id
1 'polypeptide(L)'
;MIAVTAVALGDVRLASASGAFVRAVGTQFYIGGTPFRFVGYDAYQTTSTSPGYQCGGVYTDAEMDQFYSEMQSASGASVARVWFFQSYQASNPANFAQYDRVLSFAAAHGIRVVATLENQWTACEPNHAYRDITWYQGGYRSPDSGYPLSYRDFVHAMAAHYVGDPRIAMWQLVNEGEAKDASGNCNEAAAAQAMHAFAEDMAGVIKSVDTNHLVSLGTMGGGQCGAVGSDYATLHSGGIDVCEF
;
A
#
# COMPACT_ATOMS: atom_id res chain seq x y z
N MET A 1 -33.64 28.57 43.50
CA MET A 1 -34.29 27.72 42.47
C MET A 1 -33.33 27.70 41.29
N ILE A 2 -32.59 26.60 41.09
CA ILE A 2 -31.54 26.49 40.07
C ILE A 2 -32.21 25.93 38.81
N ALA A 3 -32.23 26.72 37.73
CA ALA A 3 -32.67 26.25 36.42
C ALA A 3 -31.52 25.45 35.78
N VAL A 4 -31.75 24.16 35.55
CA VAL A 4 -30.85 23.31 34.75
C VAL A 4 -31.43 23.26 33.35
N THR A 5 -30.75 23.89 32.40
CA THR A 5 -31.09 23.81 30.98
C THR A 5 -30.57 22.50 30.43
N ALA A 6 -31.46 21.60 30.01
CA ALA A 6 -31.08 20.41 29.27
C ALA A 6 -30.67 20.80 27.85
N VAL A 7 -29.40 20.61 27.51
CA VAL A 7 -28.93 20.66 26.13
C VAL A 7 -29.25 19.31 25.50
N ALA A 8 -30.11 19.30 24.48
CA ALA A 8 -30.28 18.14 23.63
C ALA A 8 -28.96 17.90 22.89
N LEU A 9 -28.20 16.89 23.31
CA LEU A 9 -27.11 16.34 22.51
C LEU A 9 -27.76 15.74 21.26
N GLY A 10 -27.65 16.47 20.14
CA GLY A 10 -28.05 15.93 18.85
C GLY A 10 -27.30 14.62 18.59
N ASP A 11 -28.01 13.65 18.02
CA ASP A 11 -27.45 12.37 17.60
C ASP A 11 -26.20 12.62 16.76
N VAL A 12 -25.03 12.48 17.37
CA VAL A 12 -23.80 12.21 16.63
C VAL A 12 -24.00 10.83 16.06
N ARG A 13 -24.59 10.76 14.85
CA ARG A 13 -24.43 9.60 14.00
C ARG A 13 -22.92 9.48 13.80
N LEU A 14 -22.28 8.60 14.57
CA LEU A 14 -21.00 8.02 14.20
C LEU A 14 -21.21 7.55 12.76
N ALA A 15 -20.67 8.30 11.79
CA ALA A 15 -20.55 7.78 10.44
C ALA A 15 -19.86 6.43 10.61
N SER A 16 -20.53 5.35 10.18
CA SER A 16 -19.93 4.02 10.22
C SER A 16 -18.52 4.14 9.68
N ALA A 17 -17.52 3.61 10.39
CA ALA A 17 -16.12 3.63 9.95
C ALA A 17 -15.99 3.17 8.49
N SER A 18 -16.89 2.29 8.04
CA SER A 18 -17.01 1.83 6.64
C SER A 18 -17.15 2.93 5.60
N GLY A 19 -17.70 4.10 5.95
CA GLY A 19 -17.92 5.23 5.05
C GLY A 19 -16.69 6.10 4.81
N ALA A 20 -15.63 5.95 5.60
CA ALA A 20 -14.41 6.75 5.45
C ALA A 20 -13.38 6.14 4.49
N PHE A 21 -13.45 4.83 4.29
CA PHE A 21 -12.52 4.07 3.44
C PHE A 21 -12.92 4.10 1.97
N VAL A 22 -11.92 3.98 1.10
CA VAL A 22 -12.13 3.76 -0.34
C VAL A 22 -12.70 2.36 -0.55
N ARG A 23 -13.75 2.25 -1.36
CA ARG A 23 -14.38 0.99 -1.75
C ARG A 23 -14.44 0.89 -3.27
N ALA A 24 -14.26 -0.31 -3.80
CA ALA A 24 -14.50 -0.62 -5.21
C ALA A 24 -15.94 -1.11 -5.39
N VAL A 25 -16.67 -0.54 -6.34
CA VAL A 25 -17.99 -1.02 -6.76
C VAL A 25 -17.99 -1.08 -8.28
N GLY A 26 -17.96 -2.29 -8.83
CA GLY A 26 -17.70 -2.49 -10.25
C GLY A 26 -16.35 -1.88 -10.64
N THR A 27 -16.36 -0.96 -11.60
CA THR A 27 -15.15 -0.30 -12.12
C THR A 27 -14.96 1.11 -11.57
N GLN A 28 -15.56 1.45 -10.43
CA GLN A 28 -15.48 2.78 -9.84
C GLN A 28 -15.14 2.71 -8.34
N PHE A 29 -14.46 3.74 -7.86
CA PHE A 29 -14.16 3.91 -6.45
C PHE A 29 -15.18 4.82 -5.77
N TYR A 30 -15.40 4.60 -4.48
CA TYR A 30 -16.33 5.37 -3.65
C TYR A 30 -15.76 5.62 -2.26
N ILE A 31 -16.11 6.75 -1.67
CA ILE A 31 -15.97 7.04 -0.23
C ILE A 31 -17.35 7.49 0.27
N GLY A 32 -17.87 6.86 1.32
CA GLY A 32 -19.16 7.25 1.92
C GLY A 32 -20.33 7.21 0.94
N GLY A 33 -20.29 6.32 -0.06
CA GLY A 33 -21.31 6.22 -1.11
C GLY A 33 -21.22 7.29 -2.22
N THR A 34 -20.24 8.20 -2.15
CA THR A 34 -19.97 9.20 -3.19
C THR A 34 -18.85 8.73 -4.10
N PRO A 35 -18.97 8.87 -5.45
CA PRO A 35 -17.88 8.54 -6.37
C PRO A 35 -16.59 9.23 -5.96
N PHE A 36 -15.54 8.44 -5.79
CA PHE A 36 -14.20 8.91 -5.48
C PHE A 36 -13.39 8.97 -6.76
N ARG A 37 -13.08 10.19 -7.21
CA ARG A 37 -12.23 10.42 -8.37
C ARG A 37 -10.79 10.09 -8.01
N PHE A 38 -10.27 9.00 -8.55
CA PHE A 38 -8.89 8.55 -8.35
C PHE A 38 -7.97 9.23 -9.37
N VAL A 39 -7.24 10.26 -8.94
CA VAL A 39 -6.17 10.91 -9.70
C VAL A 39 -4.94 10.89 -8.80
N GLY A 40 -3.86 10.29 -9.25
CA GLY A 40 -2.69 10.14 -8.39
C GLY A 40 -1.35 10.21 -9.09
N TYR A 41 -0.33 10.32 -8.24
CA TYR A 41 1.08 10.44 -8.59
C TYR A 41 1.91 9.46 -7.76
N ASP A 42 3.03 9.02 -8.32
CA ASP A 42 4.08 8.39 -7.53
C ASP A 42 4.82 9.44 -6.69
N ALA A 43 4.95 9.15 -5.41
CA ALA A 43 5.59 10.00 -4.40
C ALA A 43 6.52 9.15 -3.51
N TYR A 44 7.24 8.20 -4.13
CA TYR A 44 8.02 7.16 -3.46
C TYR A 44 9.00 7.70 -2.41
N GLN A 45 9.62 8.85 -2.68
CA GLN A 45 10.64 9.45 -1.83
C GLN A 45 10.08 10.06 -0.54
N THR A 46 8.77 10.29 -0.45
CA THR A 46 8.17 11.06 0.66
C THR A 46 8.25 10.37 2.02
N THR A 47 8.47 9.05 2.05
CA THR A 47 8.73 8.30 3.29
C THR A 47 10.11 8.60 3.87
N SER A 48 11.06 9.09 3.08
CA SER A 48 12.42 9.42 3.53
C SER A 48 12.43 10.52 4.59
N THR A 49 13.18 10.32 5.68
CA THR A 49 13.35 11.33 6.73
C THR A 49 14.77 11.33 7.31
N SER A 50 15.12 12.39 8.05
CA SER A 50 16.38 12.50 8.79
C SER A 50 16.10 12.97 10.23
N PRO A 51 16.46 12.18 11.27
CA PRO A 51 17.07 10.85 11.20
C PRO A 51 16.06 9.77 10.77
N GLY A 52 16.50 8.78 9.98
CA GLY A 52 15.66 7.69 9.50
C GLY A 52 16.25 6.99 8.27
N TYR A 53 15.54 5.99 7.74
CA TYR A 53 15.90 5.42 6.44
C TYR A 53 15.57 6.39 5.31
N GLN A 54 16.42 6.41 4.28
CA GLN A 54 16.35 7.37 3.19
C GLN A 54 16.48 6.66 1.86
N CYS A 55 15.59 7.02 0.96
CA CYS A 55 15.51 6.56 -0.42
C CYS A 55 15.21 7.78 -1.29
N GLY A 56 16.16 8.18 -2.13
CA GLY A 56 16.07 9.44 -2.85
C GLY A 56 16.24 10.66 -1.93
N GLY A 57 15.52 11.74 -2.21
CA GLY A 57 15.62 13.00 -1.47
C GLY A 57 14.90 12.97 -0.12
N VAL A 58 15.40 13.72 0.85
CA VAL A 58 14.74 13.97 2.13
C VAL A 58 14.08 15.34 2.08
N TYR A 59 12.77 15.38 2.32
CA TYR A 59 12.02 16.64 2.44
C TYR A 59 11.88 17.05 3.90
N THR A 60 12.19 18.32 4.15
CA THR A 60 11.75 19.02 5.36
C THR A 60 10.22 19.03 5.46
N ASP A 61 9.67 19.36 6.62
CA ASP A 61 8.21 19.45 6.80
C ASP A 61 7.58 20.52 5.89
N ALA A 62 8.28 21.63 5.65
CA ALA A 62 7.81 22.66 4.71
C ALA A 62 7.80 22.16 3.26
N GLU A 63 8.81 21.39 2.85
CA GLU A 63 8.86 20.79 1.51
C GLU A 63 7.81 19.68 1.33
N MET A 64 7.54 18.88 2.37
CA MET A 64 6.44 17.90 2.36
C MET A 64 5.08 18.58 2.20
N ASP A 65 4.84 19.64 2.98
CA ASP A 65 3.60 20.41 2.89
C ASP A 65 3.43 21.02 1.50
N GLN A 66 4.48 21.65 0.98
CA GLN A 66 4.48 22.22 -0.37
C GLN A 66 4.26 21.16 -1.44
N PHE A 67 4.92 20.00 -1.35
CA PHE A 67 4.79 18.91 -2.31
C PHE A 67 3.34 18.42 -2.44
N TYR A 68 2.69 18.12 -1.31
CA TYR A 68 1.30 17.64 -1.32
C TYR A 68 0.29 18.75 -1.68
N SER A 69 0.56 19.99 -1.26
CA SER A 69 -0.23 21.17 -1.64
C SER A 69 -0.19 21.41 -3.16
N GLU A 70 0.99 21.35 -3.77
CA GLU A 70 1.16 21.50 -5.23
C GLU A 70 0.50 20.35 -5.99
N MET A 71 0.69 19.11 -5.52
CA MET A 71 0.08 17.93 -6.11
C MET A 71 -1.45 18.09 -6.19
N GLN A 72 -2.08 18.53 -5.09
CA GLN A 72 -3.52 18.77 -5.05
C GLN A 72 -3.92 19.97 -5.90
N SER A 73 -3.29 21.13 -5.71
CA SER A 73 -3.76 22.40 -6.30
C SER A 73 -3.51 22.51 -7.80
N ALA A 74 -2.44 21.86 -8.31
CA ALA A 74 -2.09 21.91 -9.73
C ALA A 74 -2.88 20.90 -10.59
N SER A 75 -3.30 19.77 -10.01
CA SER A 75 -3.88 18.65 -10.78
C SER A 75 -5.24 18.16 -10.28
N GLY A 76 -5.64 18.54 -9.08
CA GLY A 76 -6.79 17.95 -8.38
C GLY A 76 -6.54 16.52 -7.91
N ALA A 77 -5.27 16.12 -7.72
CA ALA A 77 -4.93 14.79 -7.25
C ALA A 77 -5.54 14.50 -5.87
N SER A 78 -5.92 13.25 -5.69
CA SER A 78 -6.60 12.72 -4.52
C SER A 78 -5.88 11.50 -3.93
N VAL A 79 -4.84 11.00 -4.62
CA VAL A 79 -4.11 9.80 -4.23
C VAL A 79 -2.61 9.96 -4.48
N ALA A 80 -1.77 9.51 -3.56
CA ALA A 80 -0.33 9.36 -3.76
C ALA A 80 0.06 7.89 -3.57
N ARG A 81 0.88 7.37 -4.49
CA ARG A 81 1.49 6.05 -4.35
C ARG A 81 2.85 6.19 -3.68
N VAL A 82 3.06 5.49 -2.57
CA VAL A 82 4.20 5.71 -1.68
C VAL A 82 4.81 4.37 -1.24
N TRP A 83 6.13 4.33 -1.10
CA TRP A 83 6.84 3.14 -0.62
C TRP A 83 6.82 3.06 0.91
N PHE A 84 6.16 2.01 1.40
CA PHE A 84 6.00 1.64 2.80
C PHE A 84 6.79 0.35 3.09
N PHE A 85 8.01 0.30 2.58
CA PHE A 85 8.96 -0.81 2.69
C PHE A 85 9.45 -1.05 4.11
N GLN A 86 9.85 -2.29 4.44
CA GLN A 86 10.35 -2.64 5.78
C GLN A 86 11.63 -1.87 6.16
N SER A 87 12.42 -1.44 5.17
CA SER A 87 13.61 -0.58 5.38
C SER A 87 13.33 0.66 6.22
N TYR A 88 12.15 1.26 6.11
CA TYR A 88 11.74 2.44 6.87
C TYR A 88 11.45 2.19 8.35
N GLN A 89 11.36 0.93 8.78
CA GLN A 89 11.26 0.58 10.20
C GLN A 89 12.62 0.63 10.93
N ALA A 90 13.73 0.78 10.19
CA ALA A 90 15.09 0.85 10.73
C ALA A 90 15.42 -0.29 11.72
N SER A 91 15.11 -1.52 11.32
CA SER A 91 15.27 -2.76 12.11
C SER A 91 14.42 -2.85 13.39
N ASN A 92 13.52 -1.91 13.64
CA ASN A 92 12.55 -1.98 14.74
C ASN A 92 11.14 -2.20 14.19
N PRO A 93 10.58 -3.43 14.24
CA PRO A 93 9.24 -3.74 13.74
C PRO A 93 8.09 -2.88 14.30
N ALA A 94 8.29 -2.20 15.42
CA ALA A 94 7.31 -1.32 16.04
C ALA A 94 7.49 0.17 15.65
N ASN A 95 8.45 0.50 14.78
CA ASN A 95 8.69 1.87 14.34
C ASN A 95 7.86 2.17 13.08
N PHE A 96 6.82 2.99 13.27
CA PHE A 96 5.90 3.41 12.21
C PHE A 96 6.04 4.90 11.85
N ALA A 97 6.99 5.62 12.47
CA ALA A 97 7.04 7.08 12.44
C ALA A 97 7.19 7.68 11.03
N GLN A 98 7.94 7.02 10.13
CA GLN A 98 8.12 7.49 8.76
C GLN A 98 6.83 7.38 7.93
N TYR A 99 6.10 6.27 8.10
CA TYR A 99 4.81 6.06 7.45
C TYR A 99 3.76 7.05 7.98
N ASP A 100 3.69 7.22 9.32
CA ASP A 100 2.77 8.15 9.97
C ASP A 100 2.97 9.59 9.50
N ARG A 101 4.23 9.99 9.30
CA ARG A 101 4.58 11.31 8.76
C ARG A 101 4.00 11.51 7.36
N VAL A 102 4.17 10.56 6.45
CA VAL A 102 3.58 10.62 5.10
C VAL A 102 2.06 10.73 5.18
N LEU A 103 1.41 9.85 5.96
CA LEU A 103 -0.04 9.84 6.10
C LEU A 103 -0.57 11.16 6.65
N SER A 104 0.14 11.79 7.59
CA SER A 104 -0.24 13.10 8.13
C SER A 104 -0.18 14.21 7.07
N PHE A 105 0.92 14.32 6.32
CA PHE A 105 1.07 15.34 5.29
C PHE A 105 0.09 15.13 4.13
N ALA A 106 -0.03 13.91 3.62
CA ALA A 106 -0.98 13.60 2.55
C ALA A 106 -2.43 13.95 2.97
N ALA A 107 -2.84 13.54 4.17
CA ALA A 107 -4.19 13.78 4.66
C ALA A 107 -4.51 15.27 4.87
N ALA A 108 -3.53 16.09 5.26
CA ALA A 108 -3.70 17.54 5.39
C ALA A 108 -4.13 18.21 4.08
N HIS A 109 -3.79 17.60 2.94
CA HIS A 109 -4.14 18.06 1.60
C HIS A 109 -5.25 17.23 0.94
N GLY A 110 -5.97 16.41 1.71
CA GLY A 110 -7.07 15.58 1.21
C GLY A 110 -6.64 14.43 0.29
N ILE A 111 -5.36 14.04 0.36
CA ILE A 111 -4.77 12.97 -0.45
C ILE A 111 -4.76 11.66 0.35
N ARG A 112 -5.20 10.56 -0.27
CA ARG A 112 -5.11 9.20 0.26
C ARG A 112 -3.82 8.51 -0.20
N VAL A 113 -3.34 7.52 0.53
CA VAL A 113 -2.09 6.81 0.20
C VAL A 113 -2.35 5.40 -0.34
N VAL A 114 -1.78 5.06 -1.49
CA VAL A 114 -1.54 3.65 -1.88
C VAL A 114 -0.21 3.26 -1.24
N ALA A 115 -0.26 2.37 -0.25
CA ALA A 115 0.92 1.96 0.51
C ALA A 115 1.54 0.70 -0.10
N THR A 116 2.67 0.86 -0.79
CA THR A 116 3.39 -0.25 -1.45
C THR A 116 4.38 -0.89 -0.48
N LEU A 117 4.24 -2.19 -0.23
CA LEU A 117 4.87 -2.85 0.93
C LEU A 117 6.23 -3.50 0.66
N GLU A 118 6.61 -3.67 -0.61
CA GLU A 118 7.87 -4.31 -1.02
C GLU A 118 8.29 -3.83 -2.40
N ASN A 119 9.57 -3.99 -2.73
CA ASN A 119 10.07 -3.71 -4.07
C ASN A 119 10.38 -4.99 -4.84
N GLN A 120 10.03 -5.06 -6.13
CA GLN A 120 10.53 -6.09 -7.04
C GLN A 120 12.06 -5.97 -7.24
N TRP A 121 12.53 -4.73 -7.27
CA TRP A 121 13.91 -4.36 -7.56
C TRP A 121 14.72 -4.11 -6.29
N THR A 122 16.03 -3.96 -6.45
CA THR A 122 16.98 -3.78 -5.34
C THR A 122 17.02 -2.37 -4.76
N ALA A 123 16.34 -1.40 -5.39
CA ALA A 123 16.41 0.00 -4.97
C ALA A 123 15.68 0.19 -3.63
N CYS A 124 16.30 0.96 -2.72
CA CYS A 124 15.69 1.40 -1.46
C CYS A 124 15.32 0.28 -0.46
N GLU A 125 15.99 -0.85 -0.61
CA GLU A 125 15.87 -2.05 0.21
C GLU A 125 17.30 -2.56 0.47
N PRO A 126 17.93 -2.28 1.64
CA PRO A 126 19.31 -2.67 1.89
C PRO A 126 19.53 -4.19 1.85
N ASN A 127 20.59 -4.65 1.17
CA ASN A 127 20.90 -6.08 0.99
C ASN A 127 19.80 -6.89 0.30
N HIS A 128 18.92 -6.21 -0.44
CA HIS A 128 17.82 -6.81 -1.17
C HIS A 128 18.23 -7.23 -2.57
N ALA A 129 17.73 -8.39 -2.96
CA ALA A 129 17.90 -8.96 -4.28
C ALA A 129 16.55 -8.93 -5.02
N TYR A 130 16.63 -8.91 -6.35
CA TYR A 130 15.45 -9.06 -7.20
C TYR A 130 14.54 -10.21 -6.71
N ARG A 131 13.24 -9.93 -6.59
CA ARG A 131 12.26 -10.93 -6.14
C ARG A 131 11.99 -11.93 -7.25
N ASP A 132 12.81 -12.97 -7.34
CA ASP A 132 12.65 -14.01 -8.37
C ASP A 132 11.48 -14.97 -8.06
N ILE A 133 11.22 -15.91 -8.96
CA ILE A 133 10.17 -16.91 -8.79
C ILE A 133 10.30 -17.72 -7.48
N THR A 134 11.51 -17.97 -6.97
CA THR A 134 11.71 -18.72 -5.72
C THR A 134 11.24 -17.92 -4.51
N TRP A 135 11.38 -16.59 -4.57
CA TRP A 135 10.79 -15.70 -3.59
C TRP A 135 9.28 -15.82 -3.59
N TYR A 136 8.62 -15.69 -4.76
CA TYR A 136 7.16 -15.82 -4.89
C TYR A 136 6.62 -17.21 -4.51
N GLN A 137 7.40 -18.28 -4.69
CA GLN A 137 7.01 -19.65 -4.31
C GLN A 137 7.03 -19.90 -2.80
N GLY A 138 7.65 -19.03 -2.00
CA GLY A 138 7.61 -19.13 -0.55
C GLY A 138 8.76 -18.44 0.20
N GLY A 139 9.76 -17.90 -0.51
CA GLY A 139 10.84 -17.14 0.13
C GLY A 139 10.35 -15.98 0.98
N TYR A 140 9.26 -15.30 0.57
CA TYR A 140 8.62 -14.20 1.32
C TYR A 140 8.11 -14.58 2.73
N ARG A 141 8.04 -15.88 3.06
CA ARG A 141 7.64 -16.40 4.38
C ARG A 141 8.81 -16.53 5.37
N SER A 142 10.03 -16.27 4.93
CA SER A 142 11.21 -16.25 5.78
C SER A 142 11.78 -14.82 5.85
N PRO A 143 12.40 -14.40 6.97
CA PRO A 143 13.19 -13.18 6.98
C PRO A 143 14.33 -13.26 5.95
N ASP A 144 14.56 -12.18 5.24
CA ASP A 144 15.66 -12.01 4.29
C ASP A 144 16.28 -10.61 4.42
N SER A 145 17.34 -10.33 3.66
CA SER A 145 17.96 -8.99 3.55
C SER A 145 18.40 -8.31 4.86
N GLY A 146 18.52 -9.10 5.94
CA GLY A 146 18.87 -8.61 7.28
C GLY A 146 17.68 -8.01 8.04
N TYR A 147 16.46 -8.20 7.55
CA TYR A 147 15.24 -7.75 8.19
C TYR A 147 14.82 -8.64 9.36
N PRO A 148 14.20 -8.05 10.40
CA PRO A 148 13.72 -8.80 11.56
C PRO A 148 12.47 -9.64 11.26
N LEU A 149 11.65 -9.25 10.28
CA LEU A 149 10.43 -9.95 9.91
C LEU A 149 10.55 -10.57 8.52
N SER A 150 9.85 -11.69 8.31
CA SER A 150 9.50 -12.11 6.96
C SER A 150 8.63 -11.04 6.30
N TYR A 151 8.61 -10.95 4.96
CA TYR A 151 7.69 -10.06 4.27
C TYR A 151 6.24 -10.34 4.67
N ARG A 152 5.87 -11.63 4.81
CA ARG A 152 4.52 -12.03 5.24
C ARG A 152 4.14 -11.44 6.61
N ASP A 153 5.05 -11.51 7.58
CA ASP A 153 4.82 -10.97 8.93
C ASP A 153 4.84 -9.44 8.95
N PHE A 154 5.68 -8.82 8.12
CA PHE A 154 5.71 -7.37 7.93
C PHE A 154 4.36 -6.85 7.39
N VAL A 155 3.83 -7.47 6.33
CA VAL A 155 2.51 -7.10 5.78
C VAL A 155 1.40 -7.28 6.82
N HIS A 156 1.42 -8.38 7.58
CA HIS A 156 0.47 -8.56 8.68
C HIS A 156 0.57 -7.43 9.70
N ALA A 157 1.78 -7.06 10.13
CA ALA A 157 2.00 -6.00 11.11
C ALA A 157 1.51 -4.63 10.62
N MET A 158 1.79 -4.30 9.36
CA MET A 158 1.32 -3.05 8.72
C MET A 158 -0.20 -3.00 8.66
N ALA A 159 -0.85 -4.06 8.16
CA ALA A 159 -2.31 -4.13 8.06
C ALA A 159 -2.97 -4.07 9.45
N ALA A 160 -2.43 -4.80 10.44
CA ALA A 160 -2.96 -4.79 11.80
C ALA A 160 -2.80 -3.42 12.48
N HIS A 161 -1.70 -2.71 12.23
CA HIS A 161 -1.47 -1.38 12.78
C HIS A 161 -2.42 -0.33 12.18
N TYR A 162 -2.63 -0.38 10.86
CA TYR A 162 -3.36 0.65 10.12
C TYR A 162 -4.81 0.29 9.75
N VAL A 163 -5.37 -0.84 10.19
CA VAL A 163 -6.75 -1.27 9.86
C VAL A 163 -7.82 -0.20 10.05
N GLY A 164 -7.64 0.69 11.04
CA GLY A 164 -8.58 1.77 11.38
C GLY A 164 -8.29 3.10 10.70
N ASP A 165 -7.28 3.19 9.83
CA ASP A 165 -6.77 4.45 9.30
C ASP A 165 -7.21 4.71 7.85
N PRO A 166 -8.29 5.49 7.61
CA PRO A 166 -8.80 5.74 6.27
C PRO A 166 -7.90 6.65 5.43
N ARG A 167 -6.76 7.12 5.96
CA ARG A 167 -5.76 7.86 5.17
C ARG A 167 -5.11 6.96 4.12
N ILE A 168 -5.08 5.65 4.35
CA ILE A 168 -4.70 4.66 3.34
C ILE A 168 -5.90 4.38 2.42
N ALA A 169 -5.70 4.48 1.11
CA ALA A 169 -6.69 4.08 0.11
C ALA A 169 -6.71 2.56 -0.05
N MET A 170 -5.52 1.97 -0.21
CA MET A 170 -5.33 0.54 -0.44
C MET A 170 -3.90 0.12 -0.13
N TRP A 171 -3.73 -1.17 0.13
CA TRP A 171 -2.44 -1.83 0.17
C TRP A 171 -2.03 -2.24 -1.24
N GLN A 172 -0.75 -2.05 -1.59
CA GLN A 172 -0.17 -2.65 -2.78
C GLN A 172 0.94 -3.59 -2.36
N LEU A 173 0.87 -4.85 -2.80
CA LEU A 173 1.76 -5.89 -2.31
C LEU A 173 3.22 -5.63 -2.71
N VAL A 174 3.51 -5.43 -4.00
CA VAL A 174 4.87 -5.30 -4.52
C VAL A 174 4.95 -4.18 -5.55
N ASN A 175 5.98 -3.33 -5.51
CA ASN A 175 6.28 -2.41 -6.61
C ASN A 175 6.76 -3.19 -7.84
N GLU A 176 5.97 -3.18 -8.92
CA GLU A 176 6.34 -3.73 -10.23
C GLU A 176 6.57 -5.25 -10.24
N GLY A 177 5.73 -6.01 -9.53
CA GLY A 177 5.89 -7.45 -9.36
C GLY A 177 5.98 -8.24 -10.67
N GLU A 178 7.00 -9.09 -10.79
CA GLU A 178 7.18 -10.09 -11.86
C GLU A 178 8.01 -11.28 -11.39
N ALA A 179 7.73 -12.49 -11.89
CA ALA A 179 8.34 -13.73 -11.40
C ALA A 179 9.30 -14.39 -12.42
N LYS A 180 10.30 -13.63 -12.89
CA LYS A 180 11.43 -14.23 -13.63
C LYS A 180 12.33 -15.02 -12.71
N ASP A 181 13.16 -15.91 -13.26
CA ASP A 181 14.25 -16.53 -12.52
C ASP A 181 15.43 -15.54 -12.32
N ALA A 182 16.39 -15.91 -11.47
CA ALA A 182 17.59 -15.09 -11.20
C ALA A 182 18.47 -14.81 -12.44
N SER A 183 18.27 -15.53 -13.54
CA SER A 183 18.95 -15.30 -14.83
C SER A 183 18.13 -14.43 -15.79
N GLY A 184 16.94 -13.98 -15.37
CA GLY A 184 16.03 -13.17 -16.17
C GLY A 184 15.17 -13.96 -17.15
N ASN A 185 15.15 -15.30 -17.09
CA ASN A 185 14.28 -16.10 -17.94
C ASN A 185 12.86 -16.18 -17.37
N CYS A 186 11.89 -16.38 -18.25
CA CYS A 186 10.50 -16.55 -17.87
C CYS A 186 9.96 -17.92 -18.26
N ASN A 187 9.43 -18.64 -17.26
CA ASN A 187 8.46 -19.71 -17.49
C ASN A 187 7.10 -19.18 -17.06
N GLU A 188 6.32 -18.70 -18.02
CA GLU A 188 5.08 -17.96 -17.76
C GLU A 188 4.10 -18.75 -16.89
N ALA A 189 3.86 -20.02 -17.20
CA ALA A 189 2.91 -20.84 -16.45
C ALA A 189 3.33 -21.02 -14.98
N ALA A 190 4.63 -21.23 -14.73
CA ALA A 190 5.15 -21.35 -13.37
C ALA A 190 5.14 -20.01 -12.63
N ALA A 191 5.48 -18.92 -13.33
CA ALA A 191 5.47 -17.56 -12.81
C ALA A 191 4.05 -17.12 -12.42
N ALA A 192 3.07 -17.34 -13.30
CA ALA A 192 1.66 -17.02 -13.05
C ALA A 192 1.12 -17.81 -11.87
N GLN A 193 1.42 -19.11 -11.79
CA GLN A 193 1.03 -19.94 -10.65
C GLN A 193 1.64 -19.43 -9.33
N ALA A 194 2.94 -19.08 -9.34
CA ALA A 194 3.63 -18.58 -8.16
C ALA A 194 3.07 -17.23 -7.69
N MET A 195 2.90 -16.28 -8.62
CA MET A 195 2.34 -14.96 -8.32
C MET A 195 0.90 -15.02 -7.85
N HIS A 196 0.06 -15.89 -8.44
CA HIS A 196 -1.31 -16.09 -8.00
C HIS A 196 -1.36 -16.67 -6.58
N ALA A 197 -0.57 -17.71 -6.29
CA ALA A 197 -0.51 -18.28 -4.94
C ALA A 197 0.03 -17.29 -3.89
N PHE A 198 1.00 -16.46 -4.26
CA PHE A 198 1.49 -15.35 -3.44
C PHE A 198 0.39 -14.32 -3.18
N ALA A 199 -0.30 -13.85 -4.22
CA ALA A 199 -1.37 -12.87 -4.12
C ALA A 199 -2.49 -13.35 -3.19
N GLU A 200 -2.92 -14.61 -3.32
CA GLU A 200 -3.93 -15.21 -2.46
C GLU A 200 -3.49 -15.30 -0.99
N ASP A 201 -2.27 -15.76 -0.70
CA ASP A 201 -1.76 -15.82 0.68
C ASP A 201 -1.67 -14.41 1.27
N MET A 202 -1.11 -13.44 0.55
CA MET A 202 -0.89 -12.10 1.07
C MET A 202 -2.18 -11.29 1.22
N ALA A 203 -3.10 -11.38 0.28
CA ALA A 203 -4.44 -10.84 0.45
C ALA A 203 -5.13 -11.49 1.65
N GLY A 204 -5.05 -12.82 1.80
CA GLY A 204 -5.58 -13.53 2.96
C GLY A 204 -5.00 -13.05 4.29
N VAL A 205 -3.68 -12.79 4.35
CA VAL A 205 -3.01 -12.21 5.52
C VAL A 205 -3.57 -10.84 5.86
N ILE A 206 -3.65 -9.93 4.88
CA ILE A 206 -4.22 -8.59 5.09
C ILE A 206 -5.67 -8.72 5.58
N LYS A 207 -6.52 -9.45 4.86
CA LYS A 207 -7.96 -9.56 5.17
C LYS A 207 -8.25 -10.26 6.49
N SER A 208 -7.30 -11.03 7.04
CA SER A 208 -7.44 -11.65 8.36
C SER A 208 -7.44 -10.64 9.51
N VAL A 209 -6.85 -9.45 9.30
CA VAL A 209 -6.75 -8.37 10.29
C VAL A 209 -7.36 -7.05 9.82
N ASP A 210 -7.50 -6.85 8.51
CA ASP A 210 -7.97 -5.63 7.88
C ASP A 210 -9.04 -5.92 6.81
N THR A 211 -10.30 -5.71 7.21
CA THR A 211 -11.47 -5.86 6.33
C THR A 211 -11.90 -4.54 5.68
N ASN A 212 -11.13 -3.47 5.87
CA ASN A 212 -11.47 -2.13 5.42
C ASN A 212 -10.81 -1.75 4.11
N HIS A 213 -9.49 -1.95 4.01
CA HIS A 213 -8.71 -1.50 2.85
C HIS A 213 -8.84 -2.45 1.67
N LEU A 214 -8.77 -1.88 0.47
CA LEU A 214 -8.58 -2.62 -0.77
C LEU A 214 -7.14 -3.15 -0.86
N VAL A 215 -6.93 -4.18 -1.67
CA VAL A 215 -5.61 -4.77 -1.96
C VAL A 215 -5.37 -4.77 -3.47
N SER A 216 -4.22 -4.29 -3.92
CA SER A 216 -3.69 -4.45 -5.28
C SER A 216 -2.35 -5.22 -5.26
N LEU A 217 -1.96 -5.81 -6.38
CA LEU A 217 -0.76 -6.66 -6.44
C LEU A 217 0.51 -5.83 -6.72
N GLY A 218 0.39 -4.86 -7.61
CA GLY A 218 1.41 -3.96 -8.11
C GLY A 218 2.12 -4.44 -9.38
N THR A 219 1.41 -5.16 -10.26
CA THR A 219 1.91 -5.52 -11.59
C THR A 219 2.01 -4.30 -12.50
N MET A 220 2.95 -4.29 -13.45
CA MET A 220 3.09 -3.23 -14.47
C MET A 220 2.09 -3.38 -15.65
N GLY A 221 1.11 -4.28 -15.54
CA GLY A 221 0.16 -4.63 -16.60
C GLY A 221 0.26 -6.09 -17.02
N GLY A 222 -0.16 -6.37 -18.26
CA GLY A 222 -0.36 -7.73 -18.77
C GLY A 222 0.75 -8.30 -19.65
N GLY A 223 1.98 -7.77 -19.53
CA GLY A 223 3.12 -8.13 -20.40
C GLY A 223 4.34 -8.69 -19.67
N GLN A 224 4.28 -8.75 -18.35
CA GLN A 224 5.38 -9.16 -17.47
C GLN A 224 5.30 -10.64 -17.16
N CYS A 225 6.45 -11.22 -16.77
CA CYS A 225 6.52 -12.65 -16.47
C CYS A 225 5.59 -13.01 -15.31
N GLY A 226 4.61 -13.87 -15.56
CA GLY A 226 3.56 -14.29 -14.64
C GLY A 226 2.25 -13.52 -14.77
N ALA A 227 2.18 -12.50 -15.62
CA ALA A 227 1.00 -11.69 -15.85
C ALA A 227 0.61 -11.60 -17.34
N VAL A 228 1.07 -12.50 -18.21
CA VAL A 228 0.84 -12.36 -19.65
C VAL A 228 -0.62 -12.69 -20.02
N GLY A 229 -1.31 -11.75 -20.67
CA GLY A 229 -2.62 -12.01 -21.27
C GLY A 229 -3.69 -12.44 -20.26
N SER A 230 -4.19 -13.67 -20.37
CA SER A 230 -5.22 -14.21 -19.46
C SER A 230 -4.72 -14.42 -18.03
N ASP A 231 -3.41 -14.55 -17.84
CA ASP A 231 -2.82 -14.74 -16.52
C ASP A 231 -2.97 -13.47 -15.67
N TYR A 232 -2.90 -12.28 -16.29
CA TYR A 232 -3.22 -11.00 -15.64
C TYR A 232 -4.63 -11.02 -15.02
N ALA A 233 -5.64 -11.45 -15.78
CA ALA A 233 -7.01 -11.51 -15.28
C ALA A 233 -7.16 -12.54 -14.14
N THR A 234 -6.39 -13.63 -14.20
CA THR A 234 -6.39 -14.67 -13.17
C THR A 234 -5.78 -14.14 -11.87
N LEU A 235 -4.64 -13.43 -11.93
CA LEU A 235 -4.01 -12.78 -10.77
C LEU A 235 -4.96 -11.83 -10.02
N HIS A 236 -5.92 -11.22 -10.74
CA HIS A 236 -6.85 -10.23 -10.20
C HIS A 236 -8.26 -10.79 -9.95
N SER A 237 -8.45 -12.12 -10.01
CA SER A 237 -9.79 -12.75 -9.87
C SER A 237 -10.13 -13.21 -8.45
N GLY A 238 -9.14 -13.24 -7.54
CA GLY A 238 -9.29 -13.73 -6.17
C GLY A 238 -9.24 -12.62 -5.12
N GLY A 239 -8.27 -12.69 -4.20
CA GLY A 239 -8.13 -11.78 -3.05
C GLY A 239 -7.68 -10.35 -3.40
N ILE A 240 -7.38 -10.08 -4.67
CA ILE A 240 -6.99 -8.77 -5.17
C ILE A 240 -8.23 -7.97 -5.59
N ASP A 241 -8.43 -6.81 -4.98
CA ASP A 241 -9.63 -5.97 -5.17
C ASP A 241 -9.52 -5.01 -6.36
N VAL A 242 -8.29 -4.71 -6.80
CA VAL A 242 -8.01 -3.66 -7.79
C VAL A 242 -7.05 -4.17 -8.87
N CYS A 243 -7.46 -4.02 -10.13
CA CYS A 243 -6.59 -4.20 -11.29
C CYS A 243 -5.79 -2.92 -11.54
N GLU A 244 -4.49 -3.04 -11.82
CA GLU A 244 -3.63 -1.91 -12.16
C GLU A 244 -2.87 -2.11 -13.48
N PHE A 245 -2.67 -1.01 -14.20
CA PHE A 245 -1.94 -0.94 -15.47
C PHE A 245 -1.19 0.40 -15.58
#